data_AF-A0A2G9TSU6-F1
#
_entry.id   AF-A0A2G9TSU6-F1
#
_cell.length_a   1.000
_cell.length_b   1.000
_cell.length_c   1.000
_cell.angle_alpha   90.00
_cell.angle_beta   90.00
_cell.angle_gamma   90.00
#
_symmetry.space_group_name_H-M   'P 1'
#
loop_
_entity.id
_entity.type
_entity.pdbx_description
1 polymer ?
#
loop_
_entity_poly.entity_id
_entity_poly.type
_entity_poly.pdbx_seq_one_letter_code
_entity_poly.pdbx_strand_id
1 'polypeptide(L)'
;MRVILLVLFVVNVRAVYDKPVKAESSRGTDEEDVQVKENFFTGLVEEIGTASHELGHALGFFHTHQRHDRDEYITVNWTNFDIGDNYTSQFVKQSNITNDNYGLPYDYGSVMHYGTTA
;
A
#
# COMPACT_ATOMS: atom_id res chain seq x y z
N MET A 1 -23.40 -10.74 6.23
CA MET A 1 -22.73 -9.76 7.11
C MET A 1 -21.43 -10.36 7.65
N ARG A 2 -20.31 -10.14 6.95
CA ARG A 2 -18.94 -10.48 7.39
C ARG A 2 -17.97 -9.34 7.00
N VAL A 3 -18.42 -8.09 7.14
CA VAL A 3 -17.70 -6.89 6.67
C VAL A 3 -16.78 -6.29 7.76
N ILE A 4 -16.75 -6.85 8.98
CA ILE A 4 -16.08 -6.20 10.13
C ILE A 4 -14.72 -6.82 10.49
N LEU A 5 -14.36 -8.00 9.97
CA LEU A 5 -13.16 -8.71 10.45
C LEU A 5 -11.83 -8.32 9.77
N LEU A 6 -11.84 -7.45 8.75
CA LEU A 6 -10.59 -6.97 8.13
C LEU A 6 -10.02 -5.72 8.81
N VAL A 7 -10.78 -5.06 9.70
CA VAL A 7 -10.31 -3.87 10.43
C VAL A 7 -9.43 -4.24 11.64
N LEU A 8 -9.49 -5.48 12.13
CA LEU A 8 -8.75 -5.86 13.35
C LEU A 8 -7.29 -6.27 13.14
N PHE A 9 -6.82 -6.49 11.91
CA PHE A 9 -5.43 -6.95 11.68
C PHE A 9 -4.43 -5.83 11.36
N VAL A 10 -4.89 -4.60 11.08
CA VAL A 10 -3.99 -3.47 10.80
C VAL A 10 -3.49 -2.77 12.08
N VAL A 11 -3.97 -3.14 13.27
CA VAL A 11 -3.49 -2.55 14.55
C VAL A 11 -2.12 -3.09 15.00
N ASN A 12 -1.40 -3.86 14.17
CA ASN A 12 -0.12 -4.44 14.57
C ASN A 12 1.05 -4.26 13.58
N VAL A 13 1.08 -3.15 12.85
CA VAL A 13 2.34 -2.65 12.26
C VAL A 13 2.82 -1.46 13.09
N ARG A 14 3.17 -1.76 14.33
CA ARG A 14 4.03 -0.91 15.15
C ARG A 14 5.42 -1.55 15.16
N ALA A 15 6.02 -1.68 13.97
CA ALA A 15 7.44 -1.93 13.80
C ALA A 15 8.08 -0.57 13.46
N VAL A 16 8.37 0.24 14.48
CA VAL A 16 9.75 0.46 14.91
C VAL A 16 10.66 0.81 13.72
N TYR A 17 10.52 2.05 13.23
CA TYR A 17 11.67 2.78 12.66
C TYR A 17 12.19 3.73 13.74
N ASP A 18 12.66 3.18 14.86
CA ASP A 18 13.60 3.89 15.73
C ASP A 18 14.94 3.93 15.01
N LYS A 19 15.17 4.99 14.21
CA LYS A 19 16.54 5.37 13.86
C LYS A 19 17.04 6.32 14.95
N PRO A 20 18.11 5.99 15.70
CA PRO A 20 18.69 6.93 16.63
C PRO A 20 19.45 7.98 15.83
N VAL A 21 18.84 9.14 15.61
CA VAL A 21 19.56 10.30 15.09
C VAL A 21 20.28 10.91 16.28
N LYS A 22 21.59 10.69 16.36
CA LYS A 22 22.47 11.40 17.29
C LYS A 22 22.32 12.90 17.01
N ALA A 23 21.73 13.61 17.95
CA ALA A 23 21.79 15.06 17.97
C ALA A 23 23.19 15.48 18.41
N GLU A 24 24.06 15.83 17.45
CA GLU A 24 25.22 16.67 17.73
C GLU A 24 25.06 17.98 16.98
N SER A 25 25.05 19.06 17.76
CA SER A 25 24.87 20.42 17.28
C SER A 25 26.15 20.92 16.61
N SER A 26 26.02 21.63 15.49
CA SER A 26 26.28 23.08 15.45
C SER A 26 26.33 23.59 14.00
N ARG A 27 25.61 24.71 13.80
CA ARG A 27 25.82 25.72 12.75
C ARG A 27 25.39 25.31 11.32
N GLY A 28 24.28 25.93 10.91
CA GLY A 28 23.53 25.68 9.68
C GLY A 28 24.29 25.67 8.36
N THR A 29 23.81 24.80 7.48
CA THR A 29 23.80 24.92 6.02
C THR A 29 22.47 24.35 5.53
N ASP A 30 21.92 24.92 4.46
CA ASP A 30 20.53 24.82 4.02
C ASP A 30 20.03 23.41 3.62
N GLU A 31 20.87 22.37 3.73
CA GLU A 31 20.54 20.99 3.34
C GLU A 31 19.67 20.26 4.38
N GLU A 32 19.82 20.55 5.67
CA GLU A 32 19.05 19.89 6.74
C GLU A 32 17.59 20.39 6.76
N ASP A 33 17.36 21.68 6.50
CA ASP A 33 16.02 22.27 6.40
C ASP A 33 15.28 21.82 5.14
N VAL A 34 16.01 21.60 4.03
CA VAL A 34 15.48 20.95 2.83
C VAL A 34 15.10 19.51 3.14
N GLN A 35 15.97 18.72 3.79
CA GLN A 35 15.66 17.34 4.14
C GLN A 35 14.47 17.22 5.11
N VAL A 36 14.34 18.12 6.09
CA VAL A 36 13.20 18.13 7.03
C VAL A 36 11.89 18.44 6.29
N LYS A 37 11.90 19.38 5.33
CA LYS A 37 10.72 19.68 4.50
C LYS A 37 10.35 18.52 3.58
N GLU A 38 11.35 17.88 2.97
CA GLU A 38 11.13 16.68 2.14
C GLU A 38 10.58 15.53 2.98
N ASN A 39 11.11 15.29 4.18
CA ASN A 39 10.63 14.24 5.08
C ASN A 39 9.20 14.53 5.56
N PHE A 40 8.89 15.79 5.87
CA PHE A 40 7.55 16.22 6.26
C PHE A 40 6.55 16.06 5.13
N PHE A 41 6.92 16.51 3.91
CA PHE A 41 6.08 16.39 2.73
C PHE A 41 5.86 14.92 2.36
N THR A 42 6.91 14.09 2.37
CA THR A 42 6.81 12.66 2.11
C THR A 42 5.91 11.97 3.13
N GLY A 43 6.08 12.26 4.43
CA GLY A 43 5.23 11.69 5.48
C GLY A 43 3.76 12.05 5.32
N LEU A 44 3.43 13.31 4.98
CA LEU A 44 2.05 13.70 4.72
C LEU A 44 1.44 13.02 3.49
N VAL A 45 2.22 12.85 2.42
CA VAL A 45 1.76 12.17 1.20
C VAL A 45 1.47 10.69 1.48
N GLU A 46 2.30 10.02 2.28
CA GLU A 46 2.08 8.64 2.72
C GLU A 46 0.81 8.50 3.57
N GLU A 47 0.55 9.45 4.49
CA GLU A 47 -0.66 9.46 5.31
C GLU A 47 -1.93 9.67 4.46
N ILE A 48 -1.92 10.61 3.52
CA ILE A 48 -3.08 10.87 2.64
C ILE A 48 -3.33 9.68 1.72
N GLY A 49 -2.27 9.09 1.16
CA GLY A 49 -2.37 7.88 0.33
C GLY A 49 -3.00 6.73 1.10
N THR A 50 -2.53 6.50 2.32
CA THR A 50 -3.08 5.45 3.22
C THR A 50 -4.54 5.72 3.57
N ALA A 51 -4.88 6.93 3.99
CA ALA A 51 -6.26 7.29 4.33
C ALA A 51 -7.21 7.12 3.12
N SER A 52 -6.73 7.48 1.92
CA SER A 52 -7.49 7.32 0.68
C SER A 52 -7.67 5.85 0.28
N HIS A 53 -6.64 5.02 0.50
CA HIS A 53 -6.70 3.57 0.29
C HIS A 53 -7.77 2.91 1.16
N GLU A 54 -7.74 3.20 2.46
CA GLU A 54 -8.71 2.63 3.41
C GLU A 54 -10.14 3.13 3.15
N LEU A 55 -10.28 4.38 2.72
CA LEU A 55 -11.58 4.89 2.28
C LEU A 55 -12.09 4.13 1.03
N GLY A 56 -11.21 3.80 0.08
CA GLY A 56 -11.55 2.97 -1.07
C GLY A 56 -12.09 1.60 -0.64
N HIS A 57 -11.43 0.94 0.31
CA HIS A 57 -11.95 -0.31 0.89
C HIS A 57 -13.30 -0.13 1.58
N ALA A 58 -13.49 0.95 2.33
CA ALA A 58 -14.77 1.25 2.99
C ALA A 58 -15.92 1.45 1.99
N LEU A 59 -15.63 1.97 0.79
CA LEU A 59 -16.57 2.10 -0.33
C LEU A 59 -16.79 0.79 -1.10
N GLY A 60 -16.02 -0.26 -0.81
CA GLY A 60 -16.14 -1.59 -1.41
C GLY A 60 -15.16 -1.86 -2.56
N PHE A 61 -14.12 -1.05 -2.73
CA PHE A 61 -13.08 -1.33 -3.71
C PHE A 61 -12.10 -2.40 -3.23
N PHE A 62 -11.76 -3.31 -4.14
CA PHE A 62 -10.68 -4.27 -3.97
C PHE A 62 -9.37 -3.70 -4.52
N HIS A 63 -8.25 -4.36 -4.21
CA HIS A 63 -6.98 -3.95 -4.79
C HIS A 63 -6.97 -4.08 -6.30
N THR A 64 -6.28 -3.17 -6.97
CA THR A 64 -6.20 -3.14 -8.44
C THR A 64 -5.50 -4.38 -8.99
N HIS A 65 -4.47 -4.92 -8.31
CA HIS A 65 -3.81 -6.17 -8.68
C HIS A 65 -4.66 -7.43 -8.48
N GLN A 66 -5.82 -7.29 -7.84
CA GLN A 66 -6.81 -8.35 -7.69
C GLN A 66 -7.92 -8.27 -8.75
N ARG A 67 -7.86 -7.35 -9.72
CA ARG A 67 -8.85 -7.33 -10.82
C ARG A 67 -8.90 -8.66 -11.55
N HIS A 68 -10.07 -9.00 -12.08
CA HIS A 68 -10.28 -10.26 -12.79
C HIS A 68 -9.42 -10.37 -14.06
N ASP A 69 -9.12 -9.24 -14.71
CA ASP A 69 -8.34 -9.07 -15.93
C ASP A 69 -6.85 -8.74 -15.67
N ARG A 70 -6.40 -8.73 -14.40
CA ARG A 70 -5.04 -8.26 -14.05
C ARG A 70 -3.90 -9.00 -14.76
N ASP A 71 -4.10 -10.27 -15.14
CA ASP A 71 -3.06 -11.09 -15.82
C ASP A 71 -2.75 -10.57 -17.24
N GLU A 72 -3.56 -9.68 -17.81
CA GLU A 72 -3.26 -8.98 -19.07
C GLU A 72 -2.27 -7.82 -18.87
N TYR A 73 -2.04 -7.38 -17.63
CA TYR A 73 -1.32 -6.15 -17.30
C TYR A 73 -0.10 -6.37 -16.39
N ILE A 74 -0.18 -7.33 -15.47
CA ILE A 74 0.89 -7.67 -14.52
C ILE A 74 1.08 -9.18 -14.42
N THR A 75 2.29 -9.60 -14.07
CA THR A 75 2.60 -10.98 -13.72
C THR A 75 2.95 -11.06 -12.23
N VAL A 76 2.24 -11.92 -11.49
CA VAL A 76 2.60 -12.23 -10.11
C VAL A 76 3.68 -13.31 -10.12
N ASN A 77 4.87 -12.99 -9.61
CA ASN A 77 5.94 -13.98 -9.51
C ASN A 77 5.74 -14.86 -8.27
N TRP A 78 5.02 -15.98 -8.46
CA TRP A 78 4.69 -16.90 -7.37
C TRP A 78 5.90 -17.58 -6.72
N THR A 79 7.08 -17.57 -7.35
CA THR A 79 8.29 -18.16 -6.75
C THR A 79 8.90 -17.32 -5.64
N ASN A 80 8.46 -16.06 -5.50
CA ASN A 80 8.95 -15.15 -4.46
C ASN A 80 8.26 -15.34 -3.11
N PHE A 81 7.22 -16.19 -3.02
CA PHE A 81 6.58 -16.52 -1.75
C PHE A 81 7.28 -17.71 -1.12
N ASP A 82 7.68 -17.56 0.16
CA ASP A 82 8.34 -18.63 0.91
C ASP A 82 7.35 -19.72 1.33
N ILE A 83 7.86 -20.93 1.54
CA ILE A 83 7.06 -22.07 1.99
C ILE A 83 6.56 -21.78 3.41
N GLY A 84 5.29 -21.42 3.54
CA GLY A 84 4.65 -21.02 4.81
C GLY A 84 4.03 -19.63 4.77
N ASP A 85 4.27 -18.87 3.69
CA ASP A 85 3.68 -17.55 3.51
C ASP A 85 2.18 -17.63 3.23
N ASN A 86 1.39 -17.07 4.14
CA ASN A 86 -0.05 -16.94 3.99
C ASN A 86 -0.44 -15.73 3.11
N TYR A 87 0.54 -15.02 2.54
CA TYR A 87 0.35 -13.81 1.73
C TYR A 87 -0.18 -14.10 0.32
N THR A 88 -0.02 -15.32 -0.20
CA THR A 88 -0.53 -15.71 -1.54
C THR A 88 -2.03 -15.43 -1.70
N SER A 89 -2.80 -15.55 -0.62
CA SER A 89 -4.22 -15.21 -0.57
C SER A 89 -4.53 -13.75 -0.92
N GLN A 90 -3.60 -12.82 -0.68
CA GLN A 90 -3.74 -11.39 -0.98
C GLN A 90 -3.60 -11.06 -2.48
N PHE A 91 -3.07 -11.99 -3.26
CA PHE A 91 -2.86 -11.86 -4.71
C PHE A 91 -3.89 -12.64 -5.53
N VAL A 92 -4.87 -13.25 -4.86
CA VAL A 92 -5.99 -13.95 -5.50
C VAL A 92 -6.88 -12.92 -6.21
N LYS A 93 -7.20 -13.22 -7.47
CA LYS A 93 -8.08 -12.39 -8.29
C LYS A 93 -9.52 -12.44 -7.77
N GLN A 94 -10.18 -11.29 -7.83
CA GLN A 94 -11.61 -11.18 -7.72
C GLN A 94 -12.30 -11.70 -8.99
N SER A 95 -13.57 -12.04 -8.86
CA SER A 95 -14.42 -12.41 -9.99
C SER A 95 -15.01 -11.16 -10.64
N ASN A 96 -15.47 -11.26 -11.89
CA ASN A 96 -16.17 -10.16 -12.57
C ASN A 96 -17.48 -9.74 -11.86
N ILE A 97 -18.04 -10.60 -10.99
CA ILE A 97 -19.23 -10.27 -10.18
C ILE A 97 -18.85 -9.44 -8.95
N THR A 98 -17.71 -9.73 -8.34
CA THR A 98 -17.25 -9.05 -7.11
C THR A 98 -16.42 -7.81 -7.40
N ASN A 99 -15.86 -7.71 -8.60
CA ASN A 99 -15.04 -6.61 -9.05
C ASN A 99 -15.34 -6.38 -10.53
N ASP A 100 -16.26 -5.46 -10.81
CA ASP A 100 -16.49 -4.93 -12.15
C ASP A 100 -15.54 -3.74 -12.36
N ASN A 101 -14.87 -3.72 -13.50
CA ASN A 101 -13.95 -2.65 -13.87
C ASN A 101 -14.69 -1.42 -14.43
N TYR A 102 -16.00 -1.51 -14.69
CA TYR A 102 -16.83 -0.44 -15.24
C TYR A 102 -16.30 0.12 -16.57
N GLY A 103 -15.57 -0.70 -17.33
CA GLY A 103 -14.89 -0.29 -18.57
C GLY A 103 -13.67 0.61 -18.38
N LEU A 104 -13.18 0.78 -17.16
CA LEU A 104 -11.98 1.58 -16.88
C LEU A 104 -10.70 0.78 -17.22
N PRO A 105 -9.69 1.45 -17.82
CA PRO A 105 -8.40 0.82 -18.08
C PRO A 105 -7.71 0.41 -16.77
N TYR A 106 -6.71 -0.44 -16.87
CA TYR A 106 -5.88 -0.81 -15.73
C TYR A 106 -4.95 0.36 -15.34
N ASP A 107 -5.00 0.79 -14.08
CA ASP A 107 -4.21 1.91 -13.56
C ASP A 107 -3.12 1.41 -12.60
N TYR A 108 -1.87 1.45 -13.05
CA TYR A 108 -0.69 1.08 -12.25
C TYR A 108 -0.40 2.07 -11.11
N GLY A 109 -0.87 3.33 -11.22
CA GLY A 109 -0.71 4.37 -10.21
C GLY A 109 -1.89 4.48 -9.25
N SER A 110 -2.86 3.57 -9.35
CA SER A 110 -4.02 3.54 -8.48
C SER A 110 -3.61 3.46 -7.01
N VAL A 111 -4.26 4.26 -6.16
CA VAL A 111 -4.06 4.18 -4.70
C VAL A 111 -4.40 2.79 -4.14
N MET A 112 -5.18 2.00 -4.87
CA MET A 112 -5.54 0.62 -4.53
C MET A 112 -4.57 -0.42 -5.12
N HIS A 113 -3.51 -0.03 -5.81
CA HIS A 113 -2.51 -0.96 -6.38
C HIS A 113 -1.34 -1.14 -5.40
N TYR A 114 -0.96 -2.39 -5.13
CA TYR A 114 0.23 -2.66 -4.34
C TYR A 114 1.52 -2.24 -5.06
N GLY A 115 2.52 -1.85 -4.29
CA GLY A 115 3.86 -1.61 -4.82
C GLY A 115 4.49 -2.90 -5.37
N THR A 116 5.50 -2.75 -6.21
CA THR A 116 6.17 -3.88 -6.89
C THR A 116 6.91 -4.84 -5.97
N THR A 117 7.12 -4.46 -4.70
CA THR A 117 7.81 -5.24 -3.67
C THR A 117 6.89 -5.62 -2.49
N ALA A 118 5.59 -5.40 -2.63
CA ALA A 118 4.60 -5.76 -1.62
C ALA A 118 4.45 -7.28 -1.47
#